data_AF-A0A7J5MWF8-F1
#
_entry.id   AF-A0A7J5MWF8-F1
#
_cell.length_a   1.000
_cell.length_b   1.000
_cell.length_c   1.000
_cell.angle_alpha   90.00
_cell.angle_beta   90.00
_cell.angle_gamma   90.00
#
_symmetry.space_group_name_H-M   'P 1'
#
loop_
_entity.id
_entity.type
_entity.pdbx_description
1 polymer ?
#
loop_
_entity_poly.entity_id
_entity_poly.type
_entity_poly.pdbx_seq_one_letter_code
_entity_poly.pdbx_strand_id
1 'polypeptide(L)'
;MDSKGNGHKAAGRPDGGQFDRRRGAGDDSDLGAECAYRTVSDYDQGRKLASDAIGRRRRRPVVLMSCSLRTGRPTVNPALIADKAGGGVDVVVLDGGGEDGFNSIAKPRGLGIWNGTVRAWRATGTSYWIKPGFDMVDSIAGWASWHAPAKAKPVDWHARAVGLQARVDALEACAGAPKAPDYEGMFADDDPRLYDLLVRAVWAERVPAGEKDSKPLPDRWSYADGLLPLPPMVGAKALAKAMMEALTGLDADSKARDLHMLDNGRGGTGPRLGEWGHPIWRSRIGAGKGAPTLLYTRDDQGGIVFLHAGHHDDWLL
;
A
#
# COMPACT_ATOMS: atom_id res chain seq x y z
N MET A 1 37.45 -45.12 -11.78
CA MET A 1 38.58 -44.16 -11.83
C MET A 1 39.23 -44.33 -13.19
N ASP A 2 38.83 -43.47 -14.11
CA ASP A 2 39.48 -43.23 -15.39
C ASP A 2 40.53 -42.13 -15.25
N SER A 3 41.58 -42.24 -16.03
CA SER A 3 42.91 -41.67 -15.77
C SER A 3 43.08 -40.19 -16.14
N LYS A 4 41.99 -39.43 -16.29
CA LYS A 4 42.00 -37.96 -16.45
C LYS A 4 40.73 -37.36 -15.84
N GLY A 5 40.69 -37.27 -14.51
CA GLY A 5 39.54 -36.76 -13.76
C GLY A 5 39.21 -35.29 -14.09
N ASN A 6 38.23 -35.08 -14.96
CA ASN A 6 37.51 -33.81 -15.11
C ASN A 6 36.01 -34.10 -15.16
N GLY A 7 35.37 -34.02 -13.98
CA GLY A 7 33.92 -34.03 -13.88
C GLY A 7 33.36 -32.64 -14.17
N HIS A 8 32.61 -32.49 -15.26
CA HIS A 8 31.81 -31.30 -15.52
C HIS A 8 30.67 -31.22 -14.48
N LYS A 9 30.80 -30.31 -13.50
CA LYS A 9 29.68 -29.90 -12.63
C LYS A 9 28.77 -28.95 -13.40
N ALA A 10 27.46 -29.20 -13.31
CA ALA A 10 26.41 -28.33 -13.82
C ALA A 10 26.54 -26.91 -13.24
N ALA A 11 26.47 -25.91 -14.12
CA ALA A 11 26.46 -24.50 -13.75
C ALA A 11 25.22 -24.18 -12.90
N GLY A 12 25.46 -23.46 -11.81
CA GLY A 12 24.53 -23.23 -10.71
C GLY A 12 23.36 -22.32 -11.05
N ARG A 13 22.27 -22.52 -10.29
CA ARG A 13 21.23 -21.53 -10.03
C ARG A 13 21.88 -20.21 -9.56
N PRO A 14 21.33 -19.04 -9.90
CA PRO A 14 21.75 -17.81 -9.26
C PRO A 14 21.38 -17.87 -7.78
N ASP A 15 22.41 -17.91 -6.96
CA ASP A 15 22.36 -17.80 -5.51
C ASP A 15 21.73 -16.44 -5.19
N GLY A 16 20.62 -16.44 -4.44
CA GLY A 16 19.98 -15.21 -3.99
C GLY A 16 21.03 -14.31 -3.34
N GLY A 17 21.24 -13.14 -3.93
CA GLY A 17 22.31 -12.22 -3.58
C GLY A 17 22.45 -12.06 -2.07
N GLN A 18 23.59 -12.47 -1.55
CA GLN A 18 24.03 -12.02 -0.23
C GLN A 18 24.26 -10.52 -0.34
N PHE A 19 23.37 -9.75 0.28
CA PHE A 19 23.64 -8.34 0.53
C PHE A 19 24.87 -8.25 1.43
N ASP A 20 25.97 -7.76 0.86
CA ASP A 20 27.12 -7.29 1.62
C ASP A 20 26.63 -6.26 2.63
N ARG A 21 26.65 -6.64 3.92
CA ARG A 21 26.54 -5.67 5.02
C ARG A 21 27.80 -4.82 5.00
N ARG A 22 27.81 -3.78 4.16
CA ARG A 22 28.80 -2.71 4.28
C ARG A 22 28.67 -2.12 5.68
N ARG A 23 29.83 -1.93 6.33
CA ARG A 23 30.02 -1.22 7.60
C ARG A 23 29.36 0.15 7.54
N GLY A 24 28.13 0.19 8.02
CA GLY A 24 27.29 1.37 8.18
C GLY A 24 25.96 0.99 8.84
N ALA A 25 25.90 -0.20 9.46
CA ALA A 25 24.84 -0.52 10.41
C ALA A 25 25.11 0.38 11.63
N GLY A 26 24.48 1.55 11.61
CA GLY A 26 24.20 2.27 12.83
C GLY A 26 23.57 1.27 13.78
N ASP A 27 24.20 1.12 14.93
CA ASP A 27 23.68 0.35 16.02
C ASP A 27 22.34 0.98 16.41
N ASP A 28 21.21 0.34 16.05
CA ASP A 28 19.87 0.78 16.45
C ASP A 28 19.66 0.71 17.99
N SER A 29 20.70 0.31 18.73
CA SER A 29 20.81 0.42 20.18
C SER A 29 20.78 1.88 20.68
N ASP A 30 20.98 2.87 19.81
CA ASP A 30 21.02 4.28 20.19
C ASP A 30 19.63 4.98 20.19
N LEU A 31 18.55 4.27 19.82
CA LEU A 31 17.16 4.74 20.02
C LEU A 31 16.62 4.43 21.42
N GLY A 32 17.49 4.34 22.42
CA GLY A 32 17.18 4.24 23.84
C GLY A 32 16.56 5.50 24.47
N ALA A 33 15.77 6.27 23.71
CA ALA A 33 14.92 7.33 24.23
C ALA A 33 13.47 6.81 24.24
N GLU A 34 12.94 6.56 25.44
CA GLU A 34 11.62 5.98 25.74
C GLU A 34 10.51 6.46 24.79
N CYS A 35 10.19 5.65 23.77
CA CYS A 35 8.97 5.84 23.00
C CYS A 35 7.78 5.60 23.94
N ALA A 36 6.82 6.52 23.98
CA ALA A 36 5.70 6.47 24.93
C ALA A 36 4.78 5.23 24.73
N TYR A 37 4.95 4.52 23.61
CA TYR A 37 4.27 3.27 23.29
C TYR A 37 5.24 2.28 22.62
N ARG A 38 4.88 1.00 22.60
CA ARG A 38 5.65 -0.08 21.97
C ARG A 38 4.99 -0.54 20.67
N THR A 39 5.78 -0.86 19.64
CA THR A 39 5.31 -1.59 18.46
C THR A 39 5.72 -3.06 18.55
N VAL A 40 4.85 -3.97 18.10
CA VAL A 40 5.12 -5.41 18.05
C VAL A 40 4.74 -5.95 16.66
N SER A 41 5.78 -6.26 15.88
CA SER A 41 5.70 -6.81 14.53
C SER A 41 6.00 -8.30 14.43
N ASP A 42 6.64 -8.86 15.46
CA ASP A 42 7.02 -10.27 15.54
C ASP A 42 5.89 -11.16 16.05
N TYR A 43 5.71 -12.31 15.39
CA TYR A 43 4.63 -13.26 15.68
C TYR A 43 4.71 -13.84 17.09
N ASP A 44 5.88 -14.26 17.54
CA ASP A 44 6.04 -14.87 18.87
C ASP A 44 5.86 -13.84 19.98
N GLN A 45 6.31 -12.60 19.76
CA GLN A 45 6.05 -11.49 20.67
C GLN A 45 4.55 -11.16 20.76
N GLY A 46 3.83 -11.13 19.63
CA GLY A 46 2.38 -10.95 19.59
C GLY A 46 1.64 -12.06 20.33
N ARG A 47 2.05 -13.32 20.10
CA ARG A 47 1.49 -14.51 20.78
C ARG A 47 1.73 -14.48 22.29
N LYS A 48 2.93 -14.12 22.72
CA LYS A 48 3.26 -13.93 24.14
C LYS A 48 2.40 -12.83 24.76
N LEU A 49 2.24 -11.70 24.06
CA LEU A 49 1.41 -10.59 24.54
C LEU A 49 -0.06 -11.01 24.73
N ALA A 50 -0.63 -11.79 23.82
CA ALA A 50 -1.96 -12.36 23.98
C ALA A 50 -2.05 -13.30 25.19
N SER A 51 -1.05 -14.15 25.38
CA SER A 51 -0.97 -15.03 26.55
C SER A 51 -0.96 -14.24 27.86
N ASP A 52 -0.21 -13.15 27.91
CA ASP A 52 -0.10 -12.32 29.12
C ASP A 52 -1.38 -11.52 29.39
N ALA A 53 -1.94 -10.87 28.35
CA ALA A 53 -3.12 -10.01 28.47
C ALA A 53 -4.39 -10.79 28.76
N ILE A 54 -4.60 -11.92 28.08
CA ILE A 54 -5.80 -12.77 28.26
C ILE A 54 -5.63 -13.69 29.48
N GLY A 55 -4.41 -14.17 29.73
CA GLY A 55 -4.07 -15.08 30.83
C GLY A 55 -3.94 -14.42 32.21
N ARG A 56 -4.26 -13.12 32.34
CA ARG A 56 -4.21 -12.36 33.61
C ARG A 56 -2.83 -12.30 34.25
N ARG A 57 -1.76 -12.31 33.45
CA ARG A 57 -0.37 -12.32 33.95
C ARG A 57 0.25 -10.92 34.04
N ARG A 58 -0.50 -9.88 33.66
CA ARG A 58 -0.04 -8.49 33.65
C ARG A 58 -0.33 -7.79 34.97
N ARG A 59 0.62 -6.95 35.39
CA ARG A 59 0.47 -6.08 36.58
C ARG A 59 -0.13 -4.71 36.25
N ARG A 60 -0.20 -4.36 34.96
CA ARG A 60 -0.67 -3.07 34.46
C ARG A 60 -1.67 -3.26 33.32
N PRO A 61 -2.67 -2.38 33.19
CA PRO A 61 -3.53 -2.34 32.01
C PRO A 61 -2.70 -2.16 30.74
N VAL A 62 -3.22 -2.70 29.63
CA VAL A 62 -2.61 -2.54 28.32
C VAL A 62 -3.66 -2.09 27.31
N VAL A 63 -3.35 -1.06 26.53
CA VAL A 63 -4.12 -0.64 25.36
C VAL A 63 -3.45 -1.24 24.14
N LEU A 64 -4.16 -2.11 23.42
CA LEU A 64 -3.69 -2.71 22.18
C LEU A 64 -4.42 -2.09 21.00
N MET A 65 -3.65 -1.81 19.95
CA MET A 65 -4.15 -1.15 18.75
C MET A 65 -3.65 -1.93 17.54
N SER A 66 -4.54 -2.27 16.61
CA SER A 66 -4.12 -2.70 15.27
C SER A 66 -4.01 -1.51 14.31
N CYS A 67 -3.23 -1.69 13.25
CA CYS A 67 -3.20 -0.75 12.14
C CYS A 67 -4.44 -0.90 11.26
N SER A 68 -4.93 0.22 10.71
CA SER A 68 -5.97 0.20 9.68
C SER A 68 -5.39 -0.38 8.39
N LEU A 69 -6.13 -1.27 7.74
CA LEU A 69 -5.77 -1.80 6.41
C LEU A 69 -5.75 -0.71 5.34
N ARG A 70 -6.48 0.39 5.55
CA ARG A 70 -6.55 1.53 4.61
C ARG A 70 -5.34 2.45 4.71
N THR A 71 -4.85 2.72 5.91
CA THR A 71 -3.81 3.74 6.14
C THR A 71 -2.48 3.15 6.58
N GLY A 72 -2.42 1.86 6.91
CA GLY A 72 -1.25 1.21 7.51
C GLY A 72 -0.89 1.74 8.90
N ARG A 73 -1.76 2.56 9.52
CA ARG A 73 -1.51 3.25 10.79
C ARG A 73 -2.62 2.98 11.81
N PRO A 74 -2.35 3.09 13.12
CA PRO A 74 -3.40 3.07 14.13
C PRO A 74 -4.45 4.17 13.88
N THR A 75 -5.70 3.90 14.21
CA THR A 75 -6.83 4.83 14.03
C THR A 75 -6.84 5.99 15.02
N VAL A 76 -6.09 5.87 16.12
CA VAL A 76 -5.87 6.90 17.13
C VAL A 76 -4.37 7.06 17.34
N ASN A 77 -3.90 8.25 17.70
CA ASN A 77 -2.49 8.47 17.98
C ASN A 77 -2.09 7.77 19.31
N PRO A 78 -1.23 6.73 19.28
CA PRO A 78 -0.84 5.99 20.48
C PRO A 78 0.00 6.84 21.46
N ALA A 79 0.74 7.83 20.96
CA ALA A 79 1.52 8.73 21.81
C ALA A 79 0.62 9.63 22.66
N LEU A 80 -0.51 10.11 22.12
CA LEU A 80 -1.48 10.90 22.87
C LEU A 80 -2.19 10.07 23.94
N ILE A 81 -2.48 8.78 23.66
CA ILE A 81 -3.04 7.87 24.66
C ILE A 81 -2.02 7.63 25.78
N ALA A 82 -0.76 7.37 25.44
CA ALA A 82 0.29 7.14 26.42
C ALA A 82 0.55 8.36 27.31
N ASP A 83 0.54 9.55 26.71
CA ASP A 83 0.67 10.84 27.41
C ASP A 83 -0.47 11.03 28.42
N LYS A 84 -1.72 10.92 27.97
CA LYS A 84 -2.89 11.12 28.85
C LYS A 84 -3.09 10.00 29.88
N ALA A 85 -2.79 8.75 29.51
CA ALA A 85 -2.96 7.60 30.41
C ALA A 85 -1.87 7.53 31.50
N GLY A 86 -0.71 8.13 31.20
CA GLY A 86 0.46 8.17 32.07
C GLY A 86 1.17 6.81 32.21
N GLY A 87 2.26 6.81 33.00
CA GLY A 87 3.11 5.65 33.23
C GLY A 87 2.50 4.52 34.06
N GLY A 88 1.16 4.42 34.15
CA GLY A 88 0.43 3.30 34.75
C GLY A 88 -0.13 2.30 33.73
N VAL A 89 -0.13 2.66 32.44
CA VAL A 89 -0.74 1.90 31.34
C VAL A 89 0.33 1.58 30.30
N ASP A 90 0.26 0.39 29.72
CA ASP A 90 1.12 0.03 28.59
C ASP A 90 0.35 0.27 27.29
N VAL A 91 0.90 1.04 26.36
CA VAL A 91 0.28 1.25 25.04
C VAL A 91 1.08 0.47 24.00
N VAL A 92 0.41 -0.39 23.24
CA VAL A 92 1.05 -1.25 22.25
C VAL A 92 0.31 -1.21 20.92
N VAL A 93 1.07 -1.02 19.86
CA VAL A 93 0.60 -1.16 18.47
C VAL A 93 1.04 -2.52 17.93
N LEU A 94 0.10 -3.26 17.34
CA LEU A 94 0.36 -4.51 16.62
C LEU A 94 0.33 -4.24 15.11
N ASP A 95 1.37 -4.68 14.43
CA ASP A 95 1.49 -4.65 12.97
C ASP A 95 1.93 -6.02 12.42
N GLY A 96 1.50 -6.32 11.19
CA GLY A 96 1.88 -7.54 10.46
C GLY A 96 1.84 -8.81 11.32
N GLY A 97 3.01 -9.44 11.49
CA GLY A 97 3.17 -10.70 12.21
C GLY A 97 2.76 -10.64 13.69
N GLY A 98 2.91 -9.49 14.36
CA GLY A 98 2.52 -9.34 15.76
C GLY A 98 1.01 -9.35 15.96
N GLU A 99 0.24 -8.80 15.01
CA GLU A 99 -1.22 -8.93 14.99
C GLU A 99 -1.64 -10.39 14.79
N ASP A 100 -1.01 -11.11 13.85
CA ASP A 100 -1.28 -12.52 13.58
C ASP A 100 -0.97 -13.40 14.81
N GLY A 101 0.19 -13.18 15.42
CA GLY A 101 0.61 -13.85 16.65
C GLY A 101 -0.37 -13.64 17.79
N PHE A 102 -0.80 -12.40 18.02
CA PHE A 102 -1.80 -12.10 19.04
C PHE A 102 -3.14 -12.78 18.76
N ASN A 103 -3.60 -12.67 17.52
CA ASN A 103 -4.88 -13.21 17.08
C ASN A 103 -4.95 -14.73 17.10
N SER A 104 -3.81 -15.44 17.01
CA SER A 104 -3.75 -16.91 17.16
C SER A 104 -4.35 -17.40 18.48
N ILE A 105 -4.28 -16.60 19.56
CA ILE A 105 -4.85 -16.91 20.87
C ILE A 105 -6.18 -16.17 21.09
N ALA A 106 -6.31 -14.95 20.58
CA ALA A 106 -7.42 -14.05 20.87
C ALA A 106 -8.68 -14.34 20.02
N LYS A 107 -8.54 -14.64 18.71
CA LYS A 107 -9.69 -14.87 17.81
C LYS A 107 -10.59 -16.03 18.24
N PRO A 108 -10.08 -17.22 18.64
CA PRO A 108 -10.93 -18.32 19.09
C PRO A 108 -11.79 -18.00 20.32
N ARG A 109 -11.47 -16.91 21.04
CA ARG A 109 -12.18 -16.44 22.24
C ARG A 109 -13.07 -15.21 21.97
N GLY A 110 -13.20 -14.79 20.71
CA GLY A 110 -13.94 -13.56 20.34
C GLY A 110 -13.24 -12.25 20.74
N LEU A 111 -11.93 -12.31 21.02
CA LEU A 111 -11.13 -11.18 21.52
C LEU A 111 -10.15 -10.62 20.48
N GLY A 112 -10.30 -11.02 19.22
CA GLY A 112 -9.43 -10.57 18.14
C GLY A 112 -9.43 -9.05 17.95
N ILE A 113 -8.32 -8.56 17.42
CA ILE A 113 -8.15 -7.17 17.01
C ILE A 113 -7.67 -7.15 15.56
N TRP A 114 -8.26 -6.30 14.72
CA TRP A 114 -7.93 -6.19 13.30
C TRP A 114 -8.35 -4.84 12.75
N ASN A 115 -7.72 -4.39 11.67
CA ASN A 115 -8.13 -3.23 10.89
C ASN A 115 -8.44 -1.96 11.73
N GLY A 116 -7.47 -1.48 12.49
CA GLY A 116 -7.62 -0.22 13.24
C GLY A 116 -8.41 -0.36 14.55
N THR A 117 -8.57 -1.57 15.06
CA THR A 117 -9.27 -1.83 16.32
C THR A 117 -8.43 -1.34 17.49
N VAL A 118 -9.08 -0.65 18.43
CA VAL A 118 -8.52 -0.36 19.76
C VAL A 118 -9.24 -1.21 20.80
N ARG A 119 -8.47 -1.91 21.63
CA ARG A 119 -9.02 -2.68 22.73
C ARG A 119 -8.10 -2.57 23.93
N ALA A 120 -8.69 -2.30 25.09
CA ALA A 120 -7.95 -2.16 26.34
C ALA A 120 -8.20 -3.36 27.24
N TRP A 121 -7.14 -3.88 27.87
CA TRP A 121 -7.21 -4.96 28.84
C TRP A 121 -6.82 -4.44 30.22
N ARG A 122 -7.63 -4.77 31.21
CA ARG A 122 -7.26 -4.58 32.62
C ARG A 122 -6.15 -5.57 32.99
N ALA A 123 -5.39 -5.25 34.01
CA ALA A 123 -4.48 -6.21 34.65
C ALA A 123 -5.21 -7.51 35.09
N THR A 124 -6.50 -7.39 35.44
CA THR A 124 -7.38 -8.51 35.83
C THR A 124 -7.88 -9.38 34.66
N GLY A 125 -7.54 -9.02 33.41
CA GLY A 125 -7.88 -9.76 32.19
C GLY A 125 -9.24 -9.46 31.55
N THR A 126 -10.02 -8.53 32.11
CA THR A 126 -11.23 -8.03 31.43
C THR A 126 -10.82 -7.11 30.29
N SER A 127 -11.32 -7.37 29.08
CA SER A 127 -11.10 -6.50 27.93
C SER A 127 -12.31 -5.60 27.68
N TYR A 128 -12.06 -4.38 27.22
CA TYR A 128 -13.09 -3.44 26.76
C TYR A 128 -12.84 -3.08 25.30
N TRP A 129 -13.84 -3.33 24.44
CA TRP A 129 -13.83 -2.91 23.05
C TRP A 129 -14.27 -1.46 22.96
N ILE A 130 -13.44 -0.63 22.35
CA ILE A 130 -13.68 0.81 22.29
C ILE A 130 -14.31 1.12 20.93
N LYS A 131 -15.59 1.52 20.93
CA LYS A 131 -16.33 1.81 19.69
C LYS A 131 -15.76 3.05 19.00
N PRO A 132 -15.68 3.09 17.66
CA PRO A 132 -15.36 4.32 16.93
C PRO A 132 -16.36 5.45 17.20
N GLY A 133 -15.87 6.65 17.53
CA GLY A 133 -16.64 7.87 17.82
C GLY A 133 -15.72 9.01 18.32
N PHE A 134 -16.17 10.26 18.24
CA PHE A 134 -15.40 11.44 18.67
C PHE A 134 -15.05 11.38 20.16
N ASP A 135 -13.87 11.93 20.51
CA ASP A 135 -13.25 11.94 21.85
C ASP A 135 -12.65 10.60 22.35
N MET A 136 -12.03 9.86 21.41
CA MET A 136 -11.46 8.54 21.71
C MET A 136 -10.22 8.61 22.62
N VAL A 137 -9.36 9.63 22.48
CA VAL A 137 -8.10 9.70 23.27
C VAL A 137 -8.41 9.85 24.76
N ASP A 138 -9.26 10.81 25.14
CA ASP A 138 -9.62 11.05 26.54
C ASP A 138 -10.42 9.88 27.13
N SER A 139 -11.32 9.29 26.35
CA SER A 139 -12.09 8.11 26.76
C SER A 139 -11.20 6.88 27.01
N ILE A 140 -10.23 6.63 26.13
CA ILE A 140 -9.28 5.51 26.27
C ILE A 140 -8.36 5.74 27.46
N ALA A 141 -7.79 6.95 27.55
CA ALA A 141 -6.87 7.31 28.62
C ALA A 141 -7.56 7.28 29.98
N GLY A 142 -8.74 7.90 30.10
CA GLY A 142 -9.54 7.89 31.33
C GLY A 142 -9.91 6.49 31.79
N TRP A 143 -10.34 5.61 30.86
CA TRP A 143 -10.61 4.21 31.20
C TRP A 143 -9.35 3.48 31.68
N ALA A 144 -8.24 3.65 30.98
CA ALA A 144 -7.01 2.93 31.28
C ALA A 144 -6.38 3.40 32.60
N SER A 145 -6.40 4.70 32.89
CA SER A 145 -5.92 5.30 34.14
C SER A 145 -6.80 4.94 35.34
N TRP A 146 -8.12 4.88 35.18
CA TRP A 146 -9.04 4.42 36.24
C TRP A 146 -8.74 2.99 36.71
N HIS A 147 -8.10 2.19 35.85
CA HIS A 147 -7.71 0.81 36.15
C HIS A 147 -6.22 0.63 36.43
N ALA A 148 -5.45 1.71 36.47
CA ALA A 148 -4.04 1.68 36.89
C ALA A 148 -3.92 1.52 38.41
N PRO A 149 -2.88 0.83 38.92
CA PRO A 149 -2.69 0.65 40.35
C PRO A 149 -2.47 2.00 41.06
N ALA A 150 -3.16 2.22 42.19
CA ALA A 150 -3.21 3.47 42.96
C ALA A 150 -1.86 4.03 43.50
N LYS A 151 -0.74 3.31 43.30
CA LYS A 151 0.61 3.68 43.76
C LYS A 151 1.61 3.97 42.63
N ALA A 152 1.14 4.20 41.40
CA ALA A 152 2.04 4.66 40.33
C ALA A 152 2.55 6.07 40.68
N LYS A 153 3.87 6.25 40.76
CA LYS A 153 4.48 7.56 41.07
C LYS A 153 4.03 8.59 40.02
N PRO A 154 3.52 9.76 40.42
CA PRO A 154 3.27 10.86 39.50
C PRO A 154 4.59 11.28 38.85
N VAL A 155 4.58 11.40 37.53
CA VAL A 155 5.71 11.94 36.77
C VAL A 155 5.70 13.46 36.93
N ASP A 156 6.88 14.07 37.06
CA ASP A 156 7.01 15.53 37.04
C ASP A 156 6.64 16.08 35.65
N TRP A 157 5.41 16.60 35.55
CA TRP A 157 4.80 17.07 34.32
C TRP A 157 5.43 18.36 33.79
N HIS A 158 6.09 19.16 34.63
CA HIS A 158 6.59 20.47 34.23
C HIS A 158 7.88 20.36 33.41
N ALA A 159 8.79 19.45 33.78
CA ALA A 159 10.01 19.17 33.01
C ALA A 159 9.71 18.47 31.67
N ARG A 160 8.64 17.67 31.59
CA ARG A 160 8.22 16.95 30.37
C ARG A 160 7.45 17.85 29.40
N ALA A 161 6.63 18.77 29.89
CA ALA A 161 5.89 19.71 29.04
C ALA A 161 6.80 20.70 28.29
N VAL A 162 7.86 21.20 28.93
CA VAL A 162 8.85 22.08 28.28
C VAL A 162 9.64 21.33 27.21
N GLY A 163 10.02 20.07 27.47
CA GLY A 163 10.65 19.21 26.47
C GLY A 163 9.70 18.79 25.34
N LEU A 164 8.40 18.66 25.61
CA LEU A 164 7.39 18.33 24.61
C LEU A 164 7.06 19.54 23.73
N GLN A 165 6.91 20.74 24.30
CA GLN A 165 6.71 21.96 23.52
C GLN A 165 7.93 22.24 22.65
N ALA A 166 9.15 22.13 23.18
CA ALA A 166 10.36 22.25 22.37
C ALA A 166 10.48 21.18 21.26
N ARG A 167 9.87 20.00 21.45
CA ARG A 167 9.82 18.93 20.43
C ARG A 167 8.69 19.13 19.43
N VAL A 168 7.55 19.70 19.84
CA VAL A 168 6.47 20.13 18.95
C VAL A 168 6.98 21.30 18.12
N ASP A 169 7.59 22.31 18.73
CA ASP A 169 8.23 23.44 18.06
C ASP A 169 9.37 22.97 17.14
N ALA A 170 10.17 21.96 17.53
CA ALA A 170 11.18 21.36 16.66
C ALA A 170 10.57 20.49 15.55
N LEU A 171 9.44 19.80 15.80
CA LEU A 171 8.69 19.06 14.78
C LEU A 171 7.99 20.01 13.80
N GLU A 172 7.54 21.17 14.26
CA GLU A 172 6.93 22.25 13.48
C GLU A 172 7.99 23.07 12.73
N ALA A 173 9.18 23.27 13.33
CA ALA A 173 10.35 23.82 12.65
C ALA A 173 10.91 22.84 11.61
N CYS A 174 10.90 21.54 11.91
CA CYS A 174 11.09 20.48 10.92
C CYS A 174 9.92 20.39 9.94
N ALA A 175 8.72 20.90 10.25
CA ALA A 175 7.61 21.10 9.31
C ALA A 175 7.74 22.38 8.48
N GLY A 176 8.83 23.14 8.68
CA GLY A 176 9.46 23.93 7.63
C GLY A 176 10.12 23.06 6.55
N ALA A 177 10.19 21.74 6.72
CA ALA A 177 10.29 20.81 5.59
C ALA A 177 9.07 21.05 4.68
N PRO A 178 9.23 20.93 3.35
CA PRO A 178 8.14 21.15 2.41
C PRO A 178 6.90 20.39 2.92
N LYS A 179 5.79 21.13 3.06
CA LYS A 179 4.46 20.60 3.38
C LYS A 179 4.35 19.24 2.69
N ALA A 180 4.02 18.18 3.45
CA ALA A 180 3.82 16.85 2.86
C ALA A 180 3.03 17.03 1.56
N PRO A 181 3.51 16.46 0.43
CA PRO A 181 2.90 16.72 -0.87
C PRO A 181 1.40 16.59 -0.75
N ASP A 182 0.68 17.56 -1.32
CA ASP A 182 -0.76 17.44 -1.38
C ASP A 182 -1.09 16.19 -2.21
N TYR A 183 -1.60 15.17 -1.53
CA TYR A 183 -1.99 13.90 -2.13
C TYR A 183 -3.48 13.91 -2.51
N GLU A 184 -4.19 15.01 -2.28
CA GLU A 184 -5.57 15.17 -2.73
C GLU A 184 -5.60 15.05 -4.26
N GLY A 185 -6.47 14.16 -4.77
CA GLY A 185 -6.54 13.82 -6.18
C GLY A 185 -5.44 12.88 -6.70
N MET A 186 -4.43 12.52 -5.89
CA MET A 186 -3.44 11.52 -6.31
C MET A 186 -4.10 10.16 -6.48
N PHE A 187 -3.92 9.57 -7.66
CA PHE A 187 -4.57 8.32 -8.05
C PHE A 187 -6.12 8.38 -8.08
N ALA A 188 -6.70 9.56 -8.26
CA ALA A 188 -8.11 9.68 -8.62
C ALA A 188 -8.38 9.08 -10.02
N ASP A 189 -9.66 8.85 -10.34
CA ASP A 189 -10.05 8.20 -11.61
C ASP A 189 -9.66 9.02 -12.86
N ASP A 190 -9.42 10.32 -12.69
CA ASP A 190 -8.94 11.27 -13.70
C ASP A 190 -7.43 11.52 -13.65
N ASP A 191 -6.69 10.85 -12.76
CA ASP A 191 -5.23 10.97 -12.63
C ASP A 191 -4.49 9.87 -13.44
N PRO A 192 -3.71 10.23 -14.48
CA PRO A 192 -2.91 9.28 -15.26
C PRO A 192 -1.99 8.38 -14.41
N ARG A 193 -1.53 8.85 -13.24
CA ARG A 193 -0.65 8.08 -12.34
C ARG A 193 -1.33 6.80 -11.82
N LEU A 194 -2.66 6.79 -11.70
CA LEU A 194 -3.41 5.58 -11.35
C LEU A 194 -3.21 4.50 -12.42
N TYR A 195 -3.34 4.90 -13.67
CA TYR A 195 -3.23 3.99 -14.80
C TYR A 195 -1.78 3.53 -14.98
N ASP A 196 -0.79 4.38 -14.72
CA ASP A 196 0.61 3.97 -14.70
C ASP A 196 0.87 2.83 -13.72
N LEU A 197 0.38 2.99 -12.49
CA LEU A 197 0.51 1.99 -11.45
C LEU A 197 -0.23 0.70 -11.83
N LEU A 198 -1.47 0.82 -12.31
CA LEU A 198 -2.29 -0.33 -12.68
C LEU A 198 -1.70 -1.10 -13.86
N VAL A 199 -1.19 -0.43 -14.89
CA VAL A 199 -0.53 -1.07 -16.04
C VAL A 199 0.70 -1.85 -15.57
N ARG A 200 1.53 -1.26 -14.72
CA ARG A 200 2.72 -1.93 -14.15
C ARG A 200 2.35 -3.13 -13.28
N ALA A 201 1.31 -3.01 -12.46
CA ALA A 201 0.78 -4.11 -11.66
C ALA A 201 0.24 -5.24 -12.53
N VAL A 202 -0.53 -4.92 -13.58
CA VAL A 202 -1.08 -5.91 -14.52
C VAL A 202 0.04 -6.61 -15.30
N TRP A 203 1.07 -5.89 -15.75
CA TRP A 203 2.23 -6.49 -16.39
C TRP A 203 2.95 -7.45 -15.44
N ALA A 204 3.19 -7.03 -14.20
CA ALA A 204 3.85 -7.86 -13.20
C ALA A 204 3.04 -9.13 -12.83
N GLU A 205 1.71 -9.05 -12.83
CA GLU A 205 0.80 -10.17 -12.57
C GLU A 205 0.73 -11.15 -13.77
N ARG A 206 0.71 -10.63 -15.00
CA ARG A 206 0.40 -11.43 -16.19
C ARG A 206 1.61 -11.93 -16.97
N VAL A 207 2.74 -11.26 -16.89
CA VAL A 207 3.97 -11.66 -17.59
C VAL A 207 4.86 -12.43 -16.61
N PRO A 208 5.04 -13.75 -16.79
CA PRO A 208 5.91 -14.55 -15.94
C PRO A 208 7.32 -13.97 -15.90
N ALA A 209 8.02 -14.13 -14.76
CA ALA A 209 9.33 -13.54 -14.57
C ALA A 209 10.33 -13.86 -15.71
N GLY A 210 10.30 -15.09 -16.24
CA GLY A 210 11.16 -15.52 -17.36
C GLY A 210 10.76 -15.01 -18.75
N GLU A 211 9.60 -14.36 -18.89
CA GLU A 211 9.11 -13.77 -20.14
C GLU A 211 9.20 -12.22 -20.14
N LYS A 212 9.64 -11.61 -19.04
CA LYS A 212 9.70 -10.15 -18.92
C LYS A 212 10.68 -9.51 -19.89
N ASP A 213 11.77 -10.19 -20.19
CA ASP A 213 12.78 -9.71 -21.15
C ASP A 213 12.28 -9.78 -22.60
N SER A 214 11.42 -10.75 -22.92
CA SER A 214 10.84 -10.88 -24.27
C SER A 214 9.54 -10.10 -24.45
N LYS A 215 8.90 -9.68 -23.36
CA LYS A 215 7.70 -8.83 -23.33
C LYS A 215 7.91 -7.65 -22.37
N PRO A 216 8.91 -6.80 -22.63
CA PRO A 216 9.23 -5.70 -21.74
C PRO A 216 8.11 -4.67 -21.74
N LEU A 217 7.79 -4.13 -20.56
CA LEU A 217 6.98 -2.93 -20.48
C LEU A 217 7.88 -1.72 -20.74
N PRO A 218 7.53 -0.81 -21.66
CA PRO A 218 8.27 0.43 -21.86
C PRO A 218 8.38 1.25 -20.56
N ASP A 219 9.46 2.00 -20.39
CA ASP A 219 9.61 2.84 -19.19
C ASP A 219 8.61 4.01 -19.16
N ARG A 220 8.17 4.47 -20.33
CA ARG A 220 7.29 5.62 -20.51
C ARG A 220 6.30 5.40 -21.65
N TRP A 221 5.16 6.06 -21.53
CA TRP A 221 4.11 6.21 -22.53
C TRP A 221 3.30 7.47 -22.20
N SER A 222 2.43 7.89 -23.10
CA SER A 222 1.73 9.16 -23.01
C SER A 222 0.21 8.99 -23.03
N TYR A 223 -0.47 10.00 -22.50
CA TYR A 223 -1.93 10.10 -22.44
C TYR A 223 -2.34 11.38 -23.16
N ALA A 224 -3.29 11.30 -24.08
CA ALA A 224 -3.95 12.49 -24.61
C ALA A 224 -5.05 12.96 -23.65
N ASP A 225 -5.38 14.25 -23.71
CA ASP A 225 -6.43 14.86 -22.89
C ASP A 225 -7.80 14.17 -23.04
N GLY A 226 -8.04 13.51 -24.17
CA GLY A 226 -9.29 12.79 -24.46
C GLY A 226 -9.45 11.43 -23.79
N LEU A 227 -8.45 10.92 -23.06
CA LEU A 227 -8.56 9.62 -22.40
C LEU A 227 -9.34 9.72 -21.08
N LEU A 228 -9.10 10.76 -20.30
CA LEU A 228 -9.64 10.93 -18.95
C LEU A 228 -10.52 12.17 -18.87
N PRO A 229 -11.56 12.18 -18.01
CA PRO A 229 -12.00 11.08 -17.14
C PRO A 229 -12.66 9.94 -17.93
N LEU A 230 -12.62 8.73 -17.37
CA LEU A 230 -13.24 7.58 -18.02
C LEU A 230 -14.77 7.63 -17.97
N PRO A 231 -15.47 7.20 -19.03
CA PRO A 231 -16.90 6.95 -18.96
C PRO A 231 -17.20 5.80 -17.97
N PRO A 232 -18.32 5.84 -17.21
CA PRO A 232 -18.62 4.88 -16.13
C PRO A 232 -18.58 3.40 -16.51
N MET A 233 -18.75 3.10 -17.80
CA MET A 233 -18.74 1.74 -18.35
C MET A 233 -17.33 1.14 -18.52
N VAL A 234 -16.28 1.96 -18.49
CA VAL A 234 -14.89 1.51 -18.65
C VAL A 234 -14.27 1.33 -17.27
N GLY A 235 -14.14 0.08 -16.84
CA GLY A 235 -13.46 -0.23 -15.58
C GLY A 235 -11.95 -0.01 -15.69
N ALA A 236 -11.35 0.71 -14.73
CA ALA A 236 -9.92 1.05 -14.72
C ALA A 236 -8.98 -0.16 -14.88
N LYS A 237 -9.27 -1.29 -14.19
CA LYS A 237 -8.45 -2.52 -14.32
C LYS A 237 -8.55 -3.15 -15.71
N ALA A 238 -9.73 -3.08 -16.35
CA ALA A 238 -9.92 -3.63 -17.69
C ALA A 238 -9.19 -2.76 -18.73
N LEU A 239 -9.25 -1.44 -18.58
CA LEU A 239 -8.49 -0.50 -19.39
C LEU A 239 -6.97 -0.72 -19.22
N ALA A 240 -6.47 -0.77 -17.99
CA ALA A 240 -5.05 -1.00 -17.72
C ALA A 240 -4.54 -2.31 -18.34
N LYS A 241 -5.37 -3.35 -18.38
CA LYS A 241 -5.04 -4.60 -19.08
C LYS A 241 -4.96 -4.41 -20.60
N ALA A 242 -5.87 -3.65 -21.21
CA ALA A 242 -5.82 -3.34 -22.63
C ALA A 242 -4.59 -2.48 -22.98
N MET A 243 -4.28 -1.48 -22.15
CA MET A 243 -3.09 -0.64 -22.29
C MET A 243 -1.79 -1.44 -22.17
N MET A 244 -1.69 -2.32 -21.18
CA MET A 244 -0.52 -3.20 -21.02
C MET A 244 -0.31 -4.08 -22.24
N GLU A 245 -1.40 -4.64 -22.80
CA GLU A 245 -1.32 -5.48 -23.99
C GLU A 245 -0.94 -4.68 -25.24
N ALA A 246 -1.38 -3.43 -25.39
CA ALA A 246 -0.91 -2.52 -26.44
C ALA A 246 0.59 -2.18 -26.28
N LEU A 247 1.04 -1.86 -25.06
CA LEU A 247 2.44 -1.52 -24.75
C LEU A 247 3.42 -2.67 -24.99
N THR A 248 2.95 -3.91 -24.83
CA THR A 248 3.75 -5.12 -25.03
C THR A 248 3.53 -5.79 -26.39
N GLY A 249 2.60 -5.28 -27.20
CA GLY A 249 2.19 -5.86 -28.49
C GLY A 249 1.33 -7.13 -28.38
N LEU A 250 0.94 -7.53 -27.16
CA LEU A 250 0.11 -8.71 -26.91
C LEU A 250 -1.35 -8.55 -27.38
N ASP A 251 -1.79 -7.33 -27.68
CA ASP A 251 -3.11 -7.08 -28.24
C ASP A 251 -3.25 -7.62 -29.67
N ALA A 252 -2.17 -7.61 -30.46
CA ALA A 252 -2.12 -8.21 -31.79
C ALA A 252 -2.31 -9.74 -31.78
N ASP A 253 -1.84 -10.40 -30.72
CA ASP A 253 -1.97 -11.86 -30.56
C ASP A 253 -3.36 -12.28 -30.03
N SER A 254 -4.16 -11.31 -29.58
CA SER A 254 -5.43 -11.56 -28.89
C SER A 254 -6.62 -11.32 -29.79
N LYS A 255 -7.25 -12.40 -30.27
CA LYS A 255 -8.52 -12.32 -31.02
C LYS A 255 -9.63 -11.57 -30.26
N ALA A 256 -9.60 -11.60 -28.93
CA ALA A 256 -10.58 -10.89 -28.10
C ALA A 256 -10.45 -9.36 -28.23
N ARG A 257 -9.23 -8.86 -28.49
CA ARG A 257 -8.95 -7.44 -28.71
C ARG A 257 -9.45 -6.93 -30.02
N ASP A 258 -9.57 -7.80 -31.03
CA ASP A 258 -10.08 -7.41 -32.35
C ASP A 258 -9.34 -6.16 -32.85
N LEU A 259 -8.01 -6.20 -32.78
CA LEU A 259 -7.14 -5.08 -33.08
C LEU A 259 -7.21 -4.74 -34.58
N HIS A 260 -7.57 -3.50 -34.90
CA HIS A 260 -7.54 -3.00 -36.28
C HIS A 260 -7.28 -1.49 -36.30
N MET A 261 -6.78 -0.99 -37.43
CA MET A 261 -6.66 0.44 -37.64
C MET A 261 -8.06 1.06 -37.75
N LEU A 262 -8.24 2.21 -37.12
CA LEU A 262 -9.45 3.00 -37.24
C LEU A 262 -9.55 3.56 -38.67
N ASP A 263 -10.67 3.33 -39.33
CA ASP A 263 -10.91 3.84 -40.68
C ASP A 263 -11.36 5.32 -40.63
N ASN A 264 -11.08 6.08 -41.69
CA ASN A 264 -11.46 7.50 -41.79
C ASN A 264 -12.97 7.71 -41.96
N GLY A 265 -13.73 6.69 -42.36
CA GLY A 265 -15.18 6.80 -42.59
C GLY A 265 -15.53 7.70 -43.80
N ARG A 266 -16.56 7.32 -44.57
CA ARG A 266 -17.06 8.01 -45.78
C ARG A 266 -15.97 8.46 -46.78
N GLY A 267 -15.33 7.49 -47.44
CA GLY A 267 -14.71 7.70 -48.76
C GLY A 267 -13.18 7.83 -48.81
N GLY A 268 -12.49 7.74 -47.67
CA GLY A 268 -11.03 7.59 -47.64
C GLY A 268 -10.62 6.11 -47.66
N THR A 269 -9.63 5.75 -48.47
CA THR A 269 -9.06 4.38 -48.54
C THR A 269 -7.95 4.12 -47.51
N GLY A 270 -7.76 5.03 -46.54
CA GLY A 270 -6.63 5.01 -45.61
C GLY A 270 -7.06 5.14 -44.15
N PRO A 271 -6.21 4.68 -43.21
CA PRO A 271 -6.50 4.75 -41.79
C PRO A 271 -6.58 6.19 -41.30
N ARG A 272 -7.36 6.42 -40.24
CA ARG A 272 -7.32 7.66 -39.49
C ARG A 272 -5.95 7.81 -38.84
N LEU A 273 -5.34 8.97 -39.04
CA LEU A 273 -4.02 9.28 -38.50
C LEU A 273 -4.17 10.09 -37.22
N GLY A 274 -3.29 9.82 -36.26
CA GLY A 274 -3.10 10.66 -35.08
C GLY A 274 -2.31 11.92 -35.41
N GLU A 275 -2.08 12.75 -34.41
CA GLU A 275 -1.36 14.03 -34.53
C GLU A 275 0.02 13.89 -35.19
N TRP A 276 0.74 12.80 -34.88
CA TRP A 276 2.08 12.51 -35.41
C TRP A 276 2.08 11.76 -36.77
N GLY A 277 0.94 11.67 -37.45
CA GLY A 277 0.84 11.01 -38.76
C GLY A 277 0.87 9.48 -38.73
N HIS A 278 0.85 8.87 -37.54
CA HIS A 278 0.76 7.42 -37.37
C HIS A 278 -0.70 6.94 -37.35
N PRO A 279 -1.01 5.72 -37.84
CA PRO A 279 -2.35 5.16 -37.75
C PRO A 279 -2.87 5.13 -36.32
N ILE A 280 -4.15 5.43 -36.14
CA ILE A 280 -4.86 5.19 -34.90
C ILE A 280 -5.30 3.73 -34.88
N TRP A 281 -4.92 3.03 -33.82
CA TRP A 281 -5.30 1.66 -33.56
C TRP A 281 -6.48 1.61 -32.61
N ARG A 282 -7.37 0.66 -32.86
CA ARG A 282 -8.55 0.37 -32.07
C ARG A 282 -8.43 -1.03 -31.47
N SER A 283 -8.47 -1.13 -30.14
CA SER A 283 -8.31 -2.38 -29.38
C SER A 283 -9.41 -2.52 -28.32
N ARG A 284 -10.18 -3.61 -28.34
CA ARG A 284 -11.34 -3.82 -27.47
C ARG A 284 -10.92 -4.06 -26.02
N ILE A 285 -11.59 -3.41 -25.07
CA ILE A 285 -11.28 -3.51 -23.63
C ILE A 285 -11.89 -4.78 -23.00
N GLY A 286 -13.08 -5.18 -23.43
CA GLY A 286 -13.82 -6.35 -22.93
C GLY A 286 -14.14 -7.40 -24.00
N ALA A 287 -14.98 -8.39 -23.67
CA ALA A 287 -15.47 -9.38 -24.62
C ALA A 287 -16.90 -9.07 -25.05
N GLY A 288 -17.25 -9.40 -26.30
CA GLY A 288 -18.62 -9.29 -26.82
C GLY A 288 -18.88 -8.08 -27.73
N LYS A 289 -20.05 -8.11 -28.39
CA LYS A 289 -20.52 -7.01 -29.25
C LYS A 289 -20.79 -5.76 -28.40
N GLY A 290 -20.32 -4.61 -28.88
CA GLY A 290 -20.50 -3.34 -28.19
C GLY A 290 -19.53 -3.09 -27.03
N ALA A 291 -18.57 -3.98 -26.75
CA ALA A 291 -17.59 -3.73 -25.70
C ALA A 291 -16.81 -2.41 -25.96
N PRO A 292 -16.50 -1.64 -24.90
CA PRO A 292 -15.70 -0.43 -25.03
C PRO A 292 -14.35 -0.69 -25.71
N THR A 293 -13.82 0.34 -26.35
CA THR A 293 -12.59 0.26 -27.13
C THR A 293 -11.59 1.31 -26.68
N LEU A 294 -10.33 0.89 -26.60
CA LEU A 294 -9.16 1.72 -26.41
C LEU A 294 -8.66 2.17 -27.78
N LEU A 295 -8.47 3.49 -27.93
CA LEU A 295 -7.81 4.09 -29.07
C LEU A 295 -6.40 4.52 -28.67
N TYR A 296 -5.41 4.16 -29.48
CA TYR A 296 -4.04 4.59 -29.28
C TYR A 296 -3.32 4.81 -30.60
N THR A 297 -2.26 5.60 -30.58
CA THR A 297 -1.37 5.82 -31.72
C THR A 297 0.08 5.84 -31.25
N ARG A 298 1.01 6.25 -32.12
CA ARG A 298 2.40 6.47 -31.78
C ARG A 298 2.78 7.94 -31.96
N ASP A 299 3.68 8.41 -31.11
CA ASP A 299 4.37 9.68 -31.30
C ASP A 299 5.52 9.57 -32.31
N ASP A 300 6.22 10.68 -32.55
CA ASP A 300 7.37 10.78 -33.44
C ASP A 300 8.58 9.94 -33.00
N GLN A 301 8.66 9.59 -31.71
CA GLN A 301 9.68 8.72 -31.14
C GLN A 301 9.25 7.24 -31.12
N GLY A 302 8.05 6.94 -31.63
CA GLY A 302 7.47 5.59 -31.63
C GLY A 302 6.86 5.16 -30.29
N GLY A 303 6.79 6.06 -29.30
CA GLY A 303 6.12 5.85 -28.02
C GLY A 303 4.61 5.75 -28.17
N ILE A 304 3.96 4.90 -27.38
CA ILE A 304 2.49 4.77 -27.42
C ILE A 304 1.84 5.98 -26.75
N VAL A 305 0.84 6.53 -27.44
CA VAL A 305 -0.05 7.58 -26.92
C VAL A 305 -1.46 7.03 -26.83
N PHE A 306 -2.02 6.95 -25.62
CA PHE A 306 -3.41 6.54 -25.40
C PHE A 306 -4.33 7.73 -25.61
N LEU A 307 -5.25 7.60 -26.57
CA LEU A 307 -6.06 8.72 -27.05
C LEU A 307 -7.41 8.79 -26.36
N HIS A 308 -8.09 7.64 -26.23
CA HIS A 308 -9.47 7.59 -25.74
C HIS A 308 -9.89 6.17 -25.34
N ALA A 309 -10.90 6.05 -24.45
CA ALA A 309 -11.57 4.80 -24.12
C ALA A 309 -13.10 4.98 -24.00
N GLY A 310 -13.89 4.32 -24.87
CA GLY A 310 -15.35 4.53 -24.93
C GLY A 310 -16.11 3.54 -25.83
N HIS A 311 -17.40 3.80 -26.10
CA HIS A 311 -18.24 2.99 -27.00
C HIS A 311 -18.05 3.33 -28.48
N HIS A 312 -18.50 2.43 -29.37
CA HIS A 312 -18.37 2.52 -30.85
C HIS A 312 -18.73 3.88 -31.47
N ASP A 313 -19.61 4.62 -30.83
CA ASP A 313 -20.21 5.80 -31.45
C ASP A 313 -19.71 7.09 -30.79
N ASP A 314 -18.92 7.01 -29.71
CA ASP A 314 -18.48 8.16 -28.91
C ASP A 314 -17.40 9.01 -29.61
N TRP A 315 -16.74 8.49 -30.65
CA TRP A 315 -15.59 9.15 -31.32
C TRP A 315 -15.89 9.68 -32.73
N LEU A 316 -17.16 9.59 -33.13
CA LEU A 316 -17.70 10.20 -34.35
C LEU A 316 -18.20 11.63 -34.12
N LEU A 317 -18.04 12.15 -32.90
CA LEU A 317 -18.37 13.51 -32.48
C LEU A 317 -17.10 14.35 -32.32
#